data_AF-A0A7X7J2J3-F1
#
_entry.id   AF-A0A7X7J2J3-F1
#
_cell.length_a   1.000
_cell.length_b   1.000
_cell.length_c   1.000
_cell.angle_alpha   90.00
_cell.angle_beta   90.00
_cell.angle_gamma   90.00
#
_symmetry.space_group_name_H-M   'P 1'
#
loop_
_entity.id
_entity.type
_entity.pdbx_description
1 polymer ?
#
loop_
_entity_poly.entity_id
_entity_poly.type
_entity_poly.pdbx_seq_one_letter_code
_entity_poly.pdbx_strand_id
1 'polypeptide(L)' 'MKLTVLLDNNTLIDRYFLGEPAVSYYMEDGDVRVLFDAGYSDAFIQNAHRLGIDLLHLDCVVLSH' A
#
# COMPACT_ATOMS: atom_id res chain seq x y z
N MET A 1 8.15 7.65 -11.73
CA MET A 1 7.08 7.58 -10.71
C MET A 1 6.01 6.54 -11.08
N LYS A 2 5.78 5.58 -10.18
CA LYS A 2 4.71 4.58 -10.22
C LYS A 2 4.02 4.54 -8.86
N LEU A 3 2.69 4.49 -8.84
CA LEU A 3 1.89 4.38 -7.61
C LEU A 3 1.12 3.06 -7.66
N THR A 4 1.13 2.34 -6.54
CA THR A 4 0.33 1.13 -6.32
C THR A 4 -0.57 1.37 -5.12
N VAL A 5 -1.87 1.15 -5.30
CA VAL A 5 -2.84 1.21 -4.20
C VAL A 5 -2.73 -0.09 -3.41
N LEU A 6 -2.22 -0.01 -2.19
CA LEU A 6 -2.18 -1.13 -1.27
C LEU A 6 -3.49 -1.28 -0.51
N LEU A 7 -4.20 -0.17 -0.27
CA LEU A 7 -5.45 -0.16 0.46
C LEU A 7 -6.31 1.03 0.05
N ASP A 8 -7.60 0.77 -0.10
CA ASP A 8 -8.64 1.74 -0.41
C ASP A 8 -9.98 1.20 0.15
N ASN A 9 -11.00 2.06 0.21
CA ASN A 9 -12.35 1.65 0.60
C ASN A 9 -13.05 0.80 -0.47
N ASN A 10 -12.52 0.75 -1.68
CA ASN A 10 -12.99 -0.10 -2.77
C ASN A 10 -11.88 -1.02 -3.28
N THR A 11 -12.26 -2.24 -3.64
CA THR A 11 -11.34 -3.21 -4.23
C THR A 11 -11.84 -3.68 -5.59
N LEU A 12 -10.91 -4.19 -6.39
CA LEU A 12 -11.24 -4.83 -7.65
C LEU A 12 -11.84 -6.21 -7.38
N ILE A 13 -12.99 -6.47 -8.00
CA ILE A 13 -13.63 -7.79 -8.00
C ILE A 13 -12.64 -8.82 -8.58
N ASP A 14 -12.66 -10.04 -8.03
CA ASP A 14 -11.83 -11.18 -8.47
C ASP A 14 -10.31 -11.00 -8.27
N ARG A 15 -9.90 -9.99 -7.49
CA ARG A 15 -8.51 -9.84 -7.01
C ARG A 15 -8.34 -10.24 -5.54
N TYR A 16 -9.45 -10.33 -4.79
CA TYR A 16 -9.48 -10.74 -3.37
C TYR A 16 -8.53 -9.94 -2.47
N PHE A 17 -8.34 -8.65 -2.78
CA PHE A 17 -7.68 -7.71 -1.88
C PHE A 17 -8.61 -7.32 -0.74
N LEU A 18 -8.02 -7.02 0.41
CA LEU A 18 -8.74 -6.45 1.54
C LEU A 18 -9.02 -4.97 1.26
N GLY A 19 -10.25 -4.53 1.54
CA GLY A 19 -10.62 -3.13 1.55
C GLY A 19 -11.09 -2.72 2.94
N GLU A 20 -10.79 -1.51 3.35
CA GLU A 20 -11.23 -0.92 4.61
C GLU A 20 -11.41 0.60 4.44
N PRO A 21 -12.12 1.32 5.33
CA PRO A 21 -12.36 2.75 5.17
C PRO A 21 -11.12 3.62 5.46
N ALA A 22 -9.97 3.25 4.91
CA ALA A 22 -8.68 3.91 5.03
C ALA A 22 -7.92 3.81 3.71
N VAL A 23 -6.71 4.36 3.69
CA VAL A 23 -5.88 4.40 2.48
C VAL A 23 -4.43 4.04 2.80
N SER A 24 -3.78 3.41 1.82
CA SER A 24 -2.35 3.19 1.83
C SER A 24 -1.83 3.06 0.40
N TYR A 25 -0.76 3.78 0.10
CA TYR A 25 -0.12 3.79 -1.22
C TYR A 25 1.34 3.40 -1.11
N TYR A 26 1.78 2.57 -2.05
CA TYR A 26 3.18 2.28 -2.29
C TYR A 26 3.64 3.03 -3.54
N MET A 27 4.62 3.90 -3.40
CA MET A 27 5.14 4.75 -4.46
C MET A 27 6.59 4.39 -4.76
N GLU A 28 6.92 4.32 -6.05
CA GLU A 28 8.26 4.05 -6.57
C GLU A 28 8.68 5.20 -7.50
N ASP A 29 9.81 5.84 -7.20
CA ASP A 29 10.43 6.82 -8.10
C ASP A 29 11.96 6.68 -8.12
N GLY A 30 12.46 6.06 -9.19
CA GLY A 30 13.86 5.64 -9.26
C GLY A 30 14.17 4.60 -8.19
N ASP A 31 15.19 4.88 -7.38
CA ASP A 31 15.60 4.03 -6.26
C ASP A 31 14.81 4.30 -4.98
N VAL A 32 13.92 5.30 -4.98
CA VAL A 32 13.15 5.69 -3.79
C VAL A 32 11.82 4.95 -3.73
N ARG A 33 11.55 4.32 -2.58
CA ARG A 33 10.32 3.59 -2.24
C ARG A 33 9.68 4.22 -1.02
N VAL A 34 8.44 4.69 -1.18
CA VAL A 34 7.68 5.36 -0.12
C VAL A 34 6.38 4.62 0.16
N LEU A 35 6.09 4.42 1.44
CA LEU A 35 4.75 4.06 1.90
C LEU A 35 4.05 5.34 2.38
N PHE A 36 2.92 5.65 1.78
CA PHE A 36 2.08 6.79 2.18
C PHE A 36 0.82 6.26 2.83
N ASP A 37 0.64 6.60 4.11
CA ASP A 37 -0.36 6.06 5.03
C ASP A 37 -0.33 4.54 5.21
N ALA A 38 -0.89 4.07 6.33
CA ALA A 38 -0.79 2.68 6.77
C ALA A 38 -2.15 2.06 7.13
N GLY A 39 -3.26 2.67 6.70
CA GLY A 39 -4.59 2.21 7.06
C GLY A 39 -4.87 2.20 8.57
N TYR A 40 -5.86 1.42 8.99
CA TYR A 40 -6.22 1.15 10.39
C TYR A 40 -5.73 -0.22 10.89
N SER A 41 -5.42 -1.13 9.97
CA SER A 41 -5.03 -2.51 10.27
C SER A 41 -3.83 -2.97 9.44
N ASP A 42 -3.47 -4.24 9.56
CA ASP A 42 -2.42 -4.87 8.74
C ASP A 42 -2.88 -5.16 7.29
N ALA A 43 -4.08 -4.75 6.88
CA ALA A 43 -4.64 -5.04 5.57
C ALA A 43 -3.74 -4.59 4.40
N PHE A 44 -3.07 -3.43 4.51
CA PHE A 44 -2.13 -2.95 3.48
C PHE A 44 -0.90 -3.88 3.34
N ILE A 45 -0.43 -4.47 4.44
CA ILE A 45 0.69 -5.44 4.45
C ILE A 45 0.25 -6.72 3.75
N GLN A 46 -0.96 -7.21 4.06
CA GLN A 46 -1.49 -8.41 3.41
C GLN A 46 -1.69 -8.20 1.91
N ASN A 47 -2.17 -7.02 1.49
CA ASN A 47 -2.30 -6.69 0.07
C ASN A 47 -0.94 -6.53 -0.61
N ALA A 48 0.05 -5.90 0.04
CA ALA A 48 1.43 -5.83 -0.47
C ALA A 48 2.01 -7.22 -0.72
N HIS A 49 1.86 -8.15 0.23
CA HIS A 49 2.28 -9.55 0.05
C HIS A 49 1.57 -10.22 -1.14
N ARG A 50 0.26 -10.03 -1.30
CA ARG A 50 -0.49 -10.57 -2.45
C ARG A 50 -0.04 -9.96 -3.79
N LEU A 51 0.46 -8.72 -3.78
CA LEU A 51 1.04 -8.03 -4.93
C LEU A 51 2.52 -8.37 -5.16
N GLY A 52 3.15 -9.16 -4.28
CA GLY A 52 4.58 -9.45 -4.35
C GLY A 52 5.47 -8.24 -4.03
N ILE A 53 4.96 -7.28 -3.26
CA ILE A 53 5.68 -6.09 -2.82
C ILE A 53 6.27 -6.34 -1.44
N ASP A 54 7.59 -6.15 -1.29
CA ASP A 54 8.29 -6.21 -0.02
C ASP A 54 8.41 -4.82 0.61
N LEU A 55 7.68 -4.59 1.70
CA LEU A 55 7.69 -3.33 2.44
C LEU A 55 8.88 -3.18 3.40
N LEU A 56 9.75 -4.19 3.55
CA LEU A 56 10.97 -4.08 4.37
C LEU A 56 12.05 -3.22 3.69
N HIS A 57 11.89 -2.92 2.41
CA HIS A 57 12.80 -2.11 1.60
C HIS A 57 12.30 -0.67 1.36
N LEU A 58 11.46 -0.14 2.25
CA LEU A 58 11.01 1.25 2.18
C LEU A 58 12.11 2.21 2.63
N ASP A 59 12.27 3.33 1.93
CA ASP A 59 13.15 4.44 2.33
C ASP A 59 12.44 5.37 3.31
N CYS A 60 11.11 5.51 3.18
CA CYS A 60 10.32 6.41 3.99
C CYS A 60 8.89 5.91 4.17
N VAL A 61 8.33 6.20 5.34
CA VAL A 61 6.90 6.15 5.62
C VAL A 61 6.41 7.57 5.87
N VAL A 62 5.42 8.00 5.10
CA VAL A 62 4.78 9.31 5.22
C VAL A 62 3.37 9.10 5.77
N LEU A 63 3.07 9.73 6.90
CA LEU A 63 1.74 9.75 7.49
C LEU A 63 1.10 11.12 7.22
N SER A 64 -0.07 11.11 6.60
CA SER A 64 -0.71 12.33 6.11
C SER A 64 -1.29 13.18 7.24
N HIS A 65 -1.88 12.57 8.28
CA HIS A 65 -2.45 13.21 9.46
C HIS A 65 -2.68 12.23 10.62
#